data_AF-A0A091V3B5-F1
#
_entry.id   AF-A0A091V3B5-F1
#
_cell.length_a   1.000
_cell.length_b   1.000
_cell.length_c   1.000
_cell.angle_alpha   90.00
_cell.angle_beta   90.00
_cell.angle_gamma   90.00
#
_symmetry.space_group_name_H-M   'P 1'
#
loop_
_entity.id
_entity.type
_entity.pdbx_description
1 polymer ?
#
loop_
_entity_poly.entity_id
_entity_poly.type
_entity_poly.pdbx_seq_one_letter_code
_entity_poly.pdbx_strand_id
1 'polypeptide(L)'
;SGVLDSLLGKPMSELLNKFACDLKNAWDLENNADAGTREFSLGPILDKKNRADLHSAVRQKFPFLVTLTKDNEMIVKGNADYRELCQLVTEKETSDFFKFLDAKLENSTFSFEPDGNKEHRKVVHHFINRKFGKLLETKSFTVTDVNDQPNMSIMVRFREKSWSRKRSAGGFQEKQDLYTAFTLQKENLETLEAIGFLAAELGVLPSDFSYAGIKDKKAITYQPMVVKKVTPERLKEIGSKMEKKGMRIHNIHSACQHLRLGQLKGNRFDIVVRDLKHHSHDSSADLKERISEAMENVETKGFVNYYGPQRFGQGQNIQTDQIGLALLNEKMVKAVKLFFTPEDTDDPVNNAKRYFLQTEDAKGALVMLPEFKVREKMLLRALNRYGVNHEGCTKGWLNIPHSMRVFYVHAYCSKIWNEAASYRLKIYGSKVVEGDLVFSEENDESVSLNDKVHVVTAAEESANKYSINQVVLPMVGHSIKYPSNKVGQWYHERLSKDELQMCKFRVPPLQLNIPGCYRPILKNVQNLSYFLEDSEKGIEIEDNHLNESKVSLHISFDLDPSCYATVCLREIMKCDF
;
A
#
# COMPACT_ATOMS: atom_id res chain seq x y z
N SER A 1 35.03 32.04 -19.08
CA SER A 1 36.26 31.75 -19.85
C SER A 1 37.28 30.88 -19.10
N GLY A 2 37.48 31.01 -17.78
CA GLY A 2 38.70 30.47 -17.15
C GLY A 2 38.88 28.94 -17.04
N VAL A 3 37.81 28.15 -16.91
CA VAL A 3 37.92 26.72 -16.52
C VAL A 3 38.34 25.81 -17.69
N LEU A 4 37.83 26.05 -18.90
CA LEU A 4 38.21 25.27 -20.08
C LEU A 4 39.61 25.63 -20.58
N ASP A 5 39.98 26.90 -20.48
CA ASP A 5 41.32 27.38 -20.86
C ASP A 5 42.40 26.79 -19.93
N SER A 6 42.09 26.56 -18.66
CA SER A 6 43.00 25.90 -17.71
C SER A 6 43.09 24.39 -17.88
N LEU A 7 42.04 23.73 -18.39
CA LEU A 7 41.99 22.28 -18.56
C LEU A 7 42.48 21.79 -19.95
N LEU A 8 42.29 22.58 -21.01
CA LEU A 8 42.65 22.22 -22.39
C LEU A 8 43.81 23.06 -22.97
N GLY A 9 44.13 24.19 -22.35
CA GLY A 9 44.96 25.23 -22.96
C GLY A 9 44.18 26.11 -23.95
N LYS A 10 44.60 27.37 -24.11
CA LYS A 10 43.93 28.36 -24.97
C LYS A 10 43.72 27.90 -26.42
N PRO A 11 44.71 27.31 -27.13
CA PRO A 11 44.53 26.93 -28.53
C PRO A 11 43.44 25.88 -28.75
N MET A 12 43.36 24.87 -27.88
CA MET A 12 42.33 23.82 -27.98
C MET A 12 40.95 24.29 -27.53
N SER A 13 40.89 25.18 -26.54
CA SER A 13 39.64 25.85 -26.14
C SER A 13 39.07 26.69 -27.28
N GLU A 14 39.90 27.41 -28.03
CA GLU A 14 39.50 28.19 -29.21
C GLU A 14 38.98 27.31 -30.35
N LEU A 15 39.66 26.18 -30.64
CA LEU A 15 39.19 25.20 -31.63
C LEU A 15 37.86 24.57 -31.23
N LEU A 16 37.66 24.24 -29.94
CA LEU A 16 36.39 23.74 -29.43
C LEU A 16 35.27 24.79 -29.54
N ASN A 17 35.56 26.06 -29.26
CA ASN A 17 34.59 27.15 -29.44
C ASN A 17 34.20 27.28 -30.92
N LYS A 18 35.18 27.23 -31.83
CA LYS A 18 34.93 27.28 -33.28
C LYS A 18 34.07 26.11 -33.75
N PHE A 19 34.41 24.89 -33.34
CA PHE A 19 33.62 23.69 -33.63
C PHE A 19 32.18 23.82 -33.11
N ALA A 20 31.99 24.32 -31.88
CA ALA A 20 30.67 24.53 -31.30
C ALA A 20 29.84 25.56 -32.09
N CYS A 21 30.46 26.66 -32.54
CA CYS A 21 29.81 27.66 -33.39
C CYS A 21 29.44 27.09 -34.76
N ASP A 22 30.36 26.38 -35.42
CA ASP A 22 30.13 25.78 -36.74
C ASP A 22 29.01 24.73 -36.70
N LEU A 23 28.97 23.92 -35.63
CA LEU A 23 27.92 22.93 -35.42
C LEU A 23 26.56 23.59 -35.17
N LYS A 24 26.52 24.65 -34.37
CA LYS A 24 25.29 25.37 -34.07
C LYS A 24 24.72 26.08 -35.30
N ASN A 25 25.58 26.76 -36.07
CA ASN A 25 25.20 27.36 -37.34
C ASN A 25 24.65 26.31 -38.33
N ALA A 26 25.26 25.13 -38.39
CA ALA A 26 24.77 24.04 -39.23
C ALA A 26 23.40 23.48 -38.77
N TRP A 27 23.12 23.47 -37.47
CA TRP A 27 21.81 23.07 -36.93
C TRP A 27 20.71 24.08 -37.24
N ASP A 28 21.05 25.37 -37.33
CA ASP A 28 20.12 26.45 -37.65
C ASP A 28 19.83 26.57 -39.16
N LEU A 29 20.77 26.13 -40.02
CA LEU A 29 20.69 26.27 -41.49
C LEU A 29 20.05 25.08 -42.23
N GLU A 30 20.04 23.85 -41.68
CA GLU A 30 19.50 22.67 -42.38
C GLU A 30 18.69 21.69 -41.48
N ASN A 31 17.53 21.24 -42.00
CA ASN A 31 16.79 20.05 -41.54
C ASN A 31 17.49 18.71 -41.92
N ASN A 32 18.82 18.70 -42.07
CA ASN A 32 19.57 17.51 -42.44
C ASN A 32 19.87 16.62 -41.23
N ALA A 33 19.67 15.32 -41.42
CA ALA A 33 19.91 14.26 -40.43
C ALA A 33 21.42 14.02 -40.17
N ASP A 34 22.30 14.48 -41.05
CA ASP A 34 23.76 14.26 -40.98
C ASP A 34 24.55 15.33 -40.21
N ALA A 35 23.89 16.36 -39.65
CA ALA A 35 24.59 17.37 -38.85
C ALA A 35 24.99 16.85 -37.44
N GLY A 36 24.55 15.65 -37.04
CA GLY A 36 24.85 15.03 -35.74
C GLY A 36 26.09 14.12 -35.71
N THR A 37 26.71 13.84 -36.86
CA THR A 37 27.79 12.86 -37.03
C THR A 37 29.19 13.46 -37.01
N ARG A 38 29.33 14.80 -36.94
CA ARG A 38 30.65 15.45 -36.81
C ARG A 38 31.20 15.25 -35.40
N GLU A 39 32.39 14.65 -35.34
CA GLU A 39 33.13 14.39 -34.10
C GLU A 39 34.38 15.27 -34.05
N PHE A 40 34.69 15.80 -32.87
CA PHE A 40 35.88 16.59 -32.60
C PHE A 40 36.68 15.95 -31.47
N SER A 41 37.93 15.56 -31.73
CA SER A 41 38.81 14.98 -30.71
C SER A 41 39.51 16.08 -29.93
N LEU A 42 39.43 16.00 -28.60
CA LEU A 42 40.19 16.82 -27.66
C LEU A 42 41.54 16.17 -27.27
N GLY A 43 41.87 15.02 -27.87
CA GLY A 43 43.10 14.28 -27.62
C GLY A 43 43.05 13.39 -26.36
N PRO A 44 44.17 12.75 -26.01
CA PRO A 44 44.25 11.80 -24.92
C PRO A 44 44.31 12.48 -23.54
N ILE A 45 43.49 12.01 -22.60
CA ILE A 45 43.47 12.51 -21.22
C ILE A 45 43.65 11.34 -20.26
N LEU A 46 44.88 11.20 -19.74
CA LEU A 46 45.29 10.07 -18.91
C LEU A 46 44.75 10.15 -17.47
N ASP A 47 44.62 11.35 -16.91
CA ASP A 47 44.13 11.53 -15.56
C ASP A 47 42.58 11.46 -15.49
N LYS A 48 42.09 10.56 -14.64
CA LYS A 48 40.65 10.27 -14.52
C LYS A 48 39.86 11.44 -13.92
N LYS A 49 40.47 12.22 -13.03
CA LYS A 49 39.82 13.36 -12.37
C LYS A 49 39.70 14.53 -13.33
N ASN A 50 40.80 14.92 -13.98
CA ASN A 50 40.83 15.96 -15.01
C ASN A 50 39.87 15.63 -16.16
N ARG A 51 39.77 14.36 -16.56
CA ARG A 51 38.80 13.92 -17.57
C ARG A 51 37.35 14.14 -17.12
N ALA A 52 37.01 13.81 -15.88
CA ALA A 52 35.66 14.03 -15.34
C ALA A 52 35.31 15.53 -15.24
N ASP A 53 36.27 16.34 -14.77
CA ASP A 53 36.13 17.79 -14.67
C ASP A 53 35.95 18.42 -16.06
N LEU A 54 36.68 17.92 -17.06
CA LEU A 54 36.54 18.37 -18.44
C LEU A 54 35.21 17.95 -19.08
N HIS A 55 34.76 16.71 -18.86
CA HIS A 55 33.42 16.27 -19.29
C HIS A 55 32.31 17.17 -18.76
N SER A 56 32.43 17.62 -17.51
CA SER A 56 31.50 18.57 -16.88
C SER A 56 31.66 19.97 -17.47
N ALA A 57 32.88 20.51 -17.54
CA ALA A 57 33.15 21.85 -18.04
C ALA A 57 32.65 22.07 -19.49
N VAL A 58 32.83 21.08 -20.38
CA VAL A 58 32.31 21.14 -21.75
C VAL A 58 30.78 21.13 -21.76
N ARG A 59 30.11 20.26 -20.98
CA ARG A 59 28.65 20.15 -20.95
C ARG A 59 27.96 21.33 -20.26
N GLN A 60 28.63 21.97 -19.31
CA GLN A 60 28.16 23.22 -18.68
C GLN A 60 28.27 24.42 -19.62
N LYS A 61 29.37 24.53 -20.38
CA LYS A 61 29.58 25.64 -21.34
C LYS A 61 28.76 25.45 -22.63
N PHE A 62 28.65 24.22 -23.11
CA PHE A 62 27.96 23.86 -24.34
C PHE A 62 26.98 22.69 -24.10
N PRO A 63 25.78 22.95 -23.55
CA PRO A 63 24.80 21.90 -23.22
C PRO A 63 24.29 21.10 -24.43
N PHE A 64 24.42 21.66 -25.63
CA PHE A 64 24.10 21.02 -26.90
C PHE A 64 25.19 20.07 -27.42
N LEU A 65 26.29 19.91 -26.68
CA LEU A 65 27.36 18.95 -26.98
C LEU A 65 27.33 17.80 -25.97
N VAL A 66 27.71 16.61 -26.43
CA VAL A 66 27.98 15.44 -25.58
C VAL A 66 29.45 15.04 -25.73
N THR A 67 30.03 14.60 -24.63
CA THR A 67 31.43 14.17 -24.56
C THR A 67 31.50 12.66 -24.30
N LEU A 68 32.32 11.96 -25.07
CA LEU A 68 32.54 10.52 -24.99
C LEU A 68 34.03 10.24 -24.80
N THR A 69 34.38 9.13 -24.16
CA THR A 69 35.77 8.64 -24.15
C THR A 69 35.85 7.37 -24.98
N LYS A 70 36.73 7.35 -25.98
CA LYS A 70 37.04 6.19 -26.82
C LYS A 70 38.55 6.06 -26.93
N ASP A 71 39.10 4.89 -26.60
CA ASP A 71 40.54 4.60 -26.72
C ASP A 71 41.47 5.65 -26.08
N ASN A 72 41.12 6.09 -24.86
CA ASN A 72 41.77 7.17 -24.09
C ASN A 72 41.68 8.58 -24.67
N GLU A 73 41.06 8.77 -25.83
CA GLU A 73 40.74 10.09 -26.38
C GLU A 73 39.36 10.57 -25.95
N MET A 74 39.23 11.88 -25.73
CA MET A 74 37.94 12.50 -25.45
C MET A 74 37.36 13.12 -26.72
N ILE A 75 36.21 12.61 -27.15
CA ILE A 75 35.51 13.03 -28.36
C ILE A 75 34.30 13.87 -27.98
N VAL A 76 34.11 14.98 -28.68
CA VAL A 76 32.96 15.87 -28.57
C VAL A 76 32.09 15.74 -29.81
N LYS A 77 30.77 15.65 -29.63
CA LYS A 77 29.81 15.62 -30.74
C LYS A 77 28.49 16.29 -30.36
N GLY A 78 27.62 16.50 -31.34
CA GLY A 78 26.28 17.05 -31.11
C GLY A 78 25.42 16.16 -30.22
N ASN A 79 24.68 16.78 -29.30
CA ASN A 79 23.73 16.10 -28.42
C ASN A 79 22.35 15.98 -29.09
N ALA A 80 22.03 14.79 -29.60
CA ALA A 80 20.75 14.53 -30.25
C ALA A 80 19.54 14.72 -29.31
N ASP A 81 19.69 14.40 -28.02
CA ASP A 81 18.61 14.59 -27.04
C ASP A 81 18.37 16.08 -26.76
N TYR A 82 19.41 16.92 -26.84
CA TYR A 82 19.26 18.37 -26.77
C TYR A 82 18.45 18.90 -27.94
N ARG A 83 18.76 18.47 -29.17
CA ARG A 83 18.05 18.87 -30.38
C ARG A 83 16.58 18.46 -30.34
N GLU A 84 16.29 17.24 -29.87
CA GLU A 84 14.92 16.72 -29.74
C GLU A 84 14.12 17.49 -28.65
N LEU A 85 14.74 17.88 -27.54
CA LEU A 85 14.06 18.68 -26.51
C LEU A 85 13.82 20.14 -26.96
N CYS A 86 14.73 20.74 -27.72
CA CYS A 86 14.53 22.08 -28.31
C CYS A 86 13.32 22.16 -29.27
N GLN A 87 12.81 21.02 -29.78
CA GLN A 87 11.58 20.99 -30.58
C GLN A 87 10.31 21.04 -29.72
N LEU A 88 10.43 20.79 -28.42
CA LEU A 88 9.33 20.70 -27.46
C LEU A 88 9.30 21.87 -26.48
N VAL A 89 10.43 22.48 -26.15
CA VAL A 89 10.52 23.61 -25.21
C VAL A 89 11.50 24.65 -25.74
N THR A 90 11.56 25.83 -25.12
CA THR A 90 12.46 26.89 -25.60
C THR A 90 13.93 26.46 -25.51
N GLU A 91 14.79 27.05 -26.35
CA GLU A 91 16.23 26.78 -26.30
C GLU A 91 16.83 27.11 -24.93
N LYS A 92 16.31 28.15 -24.27
CA LYS A 92 16.71 28.55 -22.92
C LYS A 92 16.39 27.45 -21.90
N GLU A 93 15.15 26.96 -21.87
CA GLU A 93 14.74 25.86 -20.98
C GLU A 93 15.54 24.58 -21.25
N THR A 94 15.82 24.29 -22.52
CA THR A 94 16.63 23.13 -22.90
C THR A 94 18.06 23.26 -22.37
N SER A 95 18.70 24.42 -22.57
CA SER A 95 20.01 24.74 -22.00
C SER A 95 20.03 24.55 -20.49
N ASP A 96 19.06 25.11 -19.78
CA ASP A 96 19.05 25.11 -18.32
C ASP A 96 18.76 23.72 -17.76
N PHE A 97 17.91 22.93 -18.42
CA PHE A 97 17.67 21.53 -18.08
C PHE A 97 18.94 20.67 -18.20
N PHE A 98 19.68 20.80 -19.29
CA PHE A 98 20.90 20.00 -19.47
C PHE A 98 22.05 20.43 -18.54
N LYS A 99 22.13 21.72 -18.19
CA LYS A 99 23.04 22.20 -17.14
C LYS A 99 22.66 21.61 -15.77
N PHE A 100 21.38 21.59 -15.43
CA PHE A 100 20.85 20.93 -14.24
C PHE A 100 21.20 19.44 -14.22
N LEU A 101 20.98 18.73 -15.34
CA LEU A 101 21.25 17.30 -15.47
C LEU A 101 22.73 16.98 -15.22
N ASP A 102 23.63 17.85 -15.67
CA ASP A 102 25.05 17.67 -15.53
C ASP A 102 25.59 18.12 -14.16
N ALA A 103 25.00 19.15 -13.54
CA ALA A 103 25.37 19.62 -12.21
C ALA A 103 25.17 18.53 -11.13
N LYS A 104 24.19 17.63 -11.33
CA LYS A 104 23.91 16.47 -10.45
C LYS A 104 23.85 16.82 -8.96
N LEU A 105 23.36 18.01 -8.63
CA LEU A 105 23.21 18.45 -7.25
C LEU A 105 22.10 17.62 -6.59
N GLU A 106 22.43 16.90 -5.51
CA GLU A 106 21.44 16.10 -4.78
C GLU A 106 20.31 17.00 -4.25
N ASN A 107 19.07 16.52 -4.39
CA ASN A 107 17.83 17.24 -4.02
C ASN A 107 17.56 18.54 -4.80
N SER A 108 18.29 18.83 -5.87
CA SER A 108 17.93 19.92 -6.77
C SER A 108 16.70 19.55 -7.62
N THR A 109 15.92 20.56 -7.96
CA THR A 109 14.79 20.46 -8.88
C THR A 109 14.99 21.42 -10.06
N PHE A 110 14.50 21.03 -11.22
CA PHE A 110 14.41 21.89 -12.39
C PHE A 110 12.94 22.03 -12.79
N SER A 111 12.49 23.25 -13.07
CA SER A 111 11.12 23.53 -13.50
C SER A 111 11.15 24.11 -14.91
N PHE A 112 10.38 23.52 -15.82
CA PHE A 112 10.05 24.15 -17.09
C PHE A 112 9.08 25.32 -16.86
N GLU A 113 8.98 26.21 -17.82
CA GLU A 113 8.07 27.35 -17.75
C GLU A 113 6.60 26.88 -17.67
N PRO A 114 5.69 27.68 -17.06
CA PRO A 114 4.29 27.30 -16.94
C PRO A 114 3.63 27.08 -18.31
N ASP A 115 2.99 25.91 -18.49
CA ASP A 115 2.34 25.50 -19.72
C ASP A 115 0.88 25.12 -19.44
N GLY A 116 -0.06 25.80 -20.09
CA GLY A 116 -1.50 25.55 -19.96
C GLY A 116 -1.99 24.33 -20.75
N ASN A 117 -1.26 23.89 -21.78
CA ASN A 117 -1.67 22.81 -22.67
C ASN A 117 -1.32 21.42 -22.11
N LYS A 118 -2.34 20.67 -21.67
CA LYS A 118 -2.17 19.33 -21.09
C LYS A 118 -1.53 18.32 -22.04
N GLU A 119 -1.79 18.43 -23.34
CA GLU A 119 -1.25 17.48 -24.33
C GLU A 119 0.23 17.77 -24.57
N HIS A 120 0.61 19.05 -24.66
CA HIS A 120 2.00 19.47 -24.73
C HIS A 120 2.80 19.00 -23.50
N ARG A 121 2.27 19.21 -22.28
CA ARG A 121 2.92 18.72 -21.06
C ARG A 121 3.16 17.22 -21.06
N LYS A 122 2.22 16.42 -21.58
CA LYS A 122 2.40 14.96 -21.70
C LYS A 122 3.55 14.59 -22.64
N VAL A 123 3.71 15.31 -23.76
CA VAL A 123 4.80 15.05 -24.72
C VAL A 123 6.15 15.32 -24.06
N VAL A 124 6.30 16.43 -23.32
CA VAL A 124 7.52 16.74 -22.56
C VAL A 124 7.77 15.70 -21.45
N HIS A 125 6.73 15.32 -20.69
CA HIS A 125 6.82 14.23 -19.70
C HIS A 125 7.26 12.90 -20.33
N HIS A 126 6.71 12.56 -21.50
CA HIS A 126 7.03 11.34 -22.22
C HIS A 126 8.49 11.35 -22.68
N PHE A 127 8.96 12.47 -23.27
CA PHE A 127 10.35 12.63 -23.69
C PHE A 127 11.32 12.39 -22.52
N ILE A 128 11.13 13.07 -21.39
CA ILE A 128 12.02 12.98 -20.23
C ILE A 128 11.99 11.57 -19.63
N ASN A 129 10.82 10.96 -19.49
CA ASN A 129 10.72 9.59 -18.96
C ASN A 129 11.34 8.56 -19.90
N ARG A 130 11.18 8.73 -21.22
CA ARG A 130 11.75 7.81 -22.22
C ARG A 130 13.28 7.86 -22.24
N LYS A 131 13.88 9.05 -22.18
CA LYS A 131 15.34 9.25 -22.28
C LYS A 131 16.05 9.18 -20.93
N PHE A 132 15.46 9.78 -19.89
CA PHE A 132 16.08 9.98 -18.58
C PHE A 132 15.32 9.35 -17.42
N GLY A 133 14.24 8.59 -17.66
CA GLY A 133 13.36 8.06 -16.60
C GLY A 133 14.00 7.07 -15.63
N LYS A 134 15.22 6.57 -15.89
CA LYS A 134 16.01 5.81 -14.91
C LYS A 134 16.69 6.70 -13.88
N LEU A 135 17.00 7.93 -14.25
CA LEU A 135 17.74 8.90 -13.43
C LEU A 135 16.83 9.98 -12.85
N LEU A 136 15.80 10.36 -13.58
CA LEU A 136 14.91 11.46 -13.26
C LEU A 136 13.47 10.97 -13.05
N GLU A 137 12.71 11.76 -12.31
CA GLU A 137 11.25 11.69 -12.30
C GLU A 137 10.68 13.08 -12.57
N THR A 138 9.50 13.09 -13.19
CA THR A 138 8.83 14.31 -13.62
C THR A 138 7.43 14.38 -13.03
N LYS A 139 7.02 15.53 -12.49
CA LYS A 139 5.65 15.78 -12.02
C LYS A 139 5.19 17.16 -12.44
N SER A 140 3.91 17.31 -12.79
CA SER A 140 3.33 18.64 -13.03
C SER A 140 2.80 19.23 -11.73
N PHE A 141 3.07 20.50 -11.45
CA PHE A 141 2.56 21.23 -10.29
C PHE A 141 1.89 22.53 -10.74
N THR A 142 0.93 23.02 -9.95
CA THR A 142 0.32 24.33 -10.17
C THR A 142 1.27 25.42 -9.67
N VAL A 143 1.59 26.37 -10.54
CA VAL A 143 2.38 27.57 -10.22
C VAL A 143 1.48 28.77 -10.49
N THR A 144 1.45 29.72 -9.55
CA THR A 144 0.80 31.02 -9.72
C THR A 144 1.68 31.89 -10.61
N ASP A 145 1.16 32.24 -11.79
CA ASP A 145 1.84 33.14 -12.73
C ASP A 145 1.80 34.60 -12.22
N VAL A 146 2.57 35.50 -12.83
CA VAL A 146 2.66 36.93 -12.50
C VAL A 146 1.29 37.65 -12.57
N ASN A 147 0.30 37.02 -13.23
CA ASN A 147 -1.07 37.50 -13.42
C ASN A 147 -2.13 36.77 -12.55
N ASP A 148 -1.74 36.07 -11.48
CA ASP A 148 -2.64 35.34 -10.55
C ASP A 148 -3.55 34.26 -11.20
N GLN A 149 -3.21 33.80 -12.42
CA GLN A 149 -3.88 32.67 -13.06
C GLN A 149 -3.16 31.35 -12.73
N PRO A 150 -3.89 30.28 -12.35
CA PRO A 150 -3.29 28.98 -12.04
C PRO A 150 -2.82 28.31 -13.33
N ASN A 151 -1.51 28.13 -13.47
CA ASN A 151 -0.92 27.47 -14.62
C ASN A 151 -0.06 26.27 -14.16
N MET A 152 0.22 25.29 -15.04
CA MET A 152 0.92 24.07 -14.63
C MET A 152 2.35 24.03 -15.15
N SER A 153 3.36 23.86 -14.29
CA SER A 153 4.75 23.67 -14.71
C SER A 153 5.19 22.20 -14.55
N ILE A 154 6.13 21.76 -15.39
CA ILE A 154 6.75 20.44 -15.26
C ILE A 154 7.99 20.57 -14.39
N MET A 155 8.00 19.88 -13.25
CA MET A 155 9.17 19.80 -12.38
C MET A 155 9.87 18.45 -12.56
N VAL A 156 11.20 18.50 -12.64
CA VAL A 156 12.10 17.36 -12.79
C VAL A 156 13.02 17.26 -11.57
N ARG A 157 13.21 16.04 -11.06
CA ARG A 157 14.16 15.76 -9.97
C ARG A 157 14.87 14.43 -10.16
N PHE A 158 16.04 14.25 -9.54
CA PHE A 158 16.75 12.98 -9.55
C PHE A 158 16.04 11.93 -8.69
N ARG A 159 15.99 10.67 -9.17
CA ARG A 159 15.48 9.53 -8.41
C ARG A 159 16.47 9.14 -7.31
N GLU A 160 15.94 8.81 -6.13
CA GLU A 160 16.75 8.31 -5.01
C GLU A 160 17.38 6.95 -5.40
N LYS A 161 18.72 6.85 -5.35
CA LYS A 161 19.42 5.58 -5.55
C LYS A 161 19.23 4.70 -4.31
N SER A 162 18.45 3.63 -4.44
CA SER A 162 18.46 2.53 -3.47
C SER A 162 19.79 1.78 -3.57
N TRP A 163 20.73 2.05 -2.67
CA TRP A 163 21.95 1.24 -2.55
C TRP A 163 21.79 0.24 -1.40
N SER A 164 21.76 -1.04 -1.75
CA SER A 164 22.17 -2.14 -0.89
C SER A 164 23.61 -1.89 -0.42
N ARG A 165 23.78 -1.55 0.85
CA ARG A 165 25.05 -1.16 1.47
C ARG A 165 26.10 -2.27 1.34
N LYS A 166 27.17 -2.02 0.58
CA LYS A 166 28.47 -2.69 0.75
C LYS A 166 29.40 -1.69 1.44
N ARG A 167 29.88 -2.03 2.63
CA ARG A 167 30.72 -1.18 3.50
C ARG A 167 31.92 -0.63 2.74
N SER A 168 32.18 0.66 2.89
CA SER A 168 33.50 1.26 2.65
C SER A 168 33.74 2.25 3.79
N ALA A 169 34.81 2.01 4.54
CA ALA A 169 35.26 2.87 5.62
C ALA A 169 35.90 4.14 5.04
N GLY A 170 35.45 5.30 5.48
CA GLY A 170 35.99 6.60 5.11
C GLY A 170 34.95 7.68 5.36
N GLY A 171 35.18 8.52 6.37
CA GLY A 171 34.21 9.43 6.94
C GLY A 171 33.58 10.40 5.95
N PHE A 172 32.31 10.17 5.66
CA PHE A 172 31.32 11.20 5.37
C PHE A 172 30.33 11.15 6.52
N GLN A 173 30.05 12.27 7.18
CA GLN A 173 28.92 12.36 8.11
C GLN A 173 27.66 11.96 7.33
N GLU A 174 27.18 10.75 7.57
CA GLU A 174 25.89 10.28 7.06
C GLU A 174 24.84 11.29 7.55
N LYS A 175 24.24 12.06 6.63
CA LYS A 175 23.01 12.80 6.96
C LYS A 175 21.98 11.74 7.33
N GLN A 176 21.80 11.53 8.62
CA GLN A 176 20.81 10.62 9.16
C GLN A 176 19.44 11.12 8.70
N ASP A 177 18.69 10.25 8.00
CA ASP A 177 17.32 10.56 7.64
C ASP A 177 16.54 10.95 8.90
N LEU A 178 15.94 12.14 8.90
CA LEU A 178 15.16 12.63 10.03
C LEU A 178 13.84 11.85 10.11
N TYR A 179 13.62 11.15 11.22
CA TYR A 179 12.35 10.50 11.53
C TYR A 179 11.79 11.06 12.82
N THR A 180 10.48 11.30 12.84
CA THR A 180 9.73 11.68 14.04
C THR A 180 8.70 10.62 14.32
N ALA A 181 8.77 10.02 15.50
CA ALA A 181 7.77 9.11 16.04
C ALA A 181 6.72 9.89 16.84
N PHE A 182 5.49 9.40 16.79
CA PHE A 182 4.36 9.94 17.56
C PHE A 182 3.28 8.88 17.73
N THR A 183 2.37 9.11 18.67
CA THR A 183 1.13 8.34 18.81
C THR A 183 -0.01 9.12 18.17
N LEU A 184 -0.62 8.54 17.14
CA LEU A 184 -1.83 9.06 16.54
C LEU A 184 -3.04 8.51 17.30
N GLN A 185 -3.81 9.41 17.89
CA GLN A 185 -5.19 9.14 18.30
C GLN A 185 -6.12 9.62 17.19
N LYS A 186 -7.02 8.76 16.73
CA LYS A 186 -8.06 9.13 15.76
C LYS A 186 -9.43 8.64 16.23
N GLU A 187 -10.48 9.37 15.87
CA GLU A 187 -11.87 9.06 16.21
C GLU A 187 -12.74 9.08 14.94
N ASN A 188 -13.50 8.00 14.71
CA ASN A 188 -14.39 7.84 13.56
C ASN A 188 -13.73 8.09 12.18
N LEU A 189 -12.43 7.81 12.07
CA LEU A 189 -11.60 8.17 10.92
C LEU A 189 -10.76 6.99 10.45
N GLU A 190 -10.60 6.82 9.13
CA GLU A 190 -9.73 5.79 8.56
C GLU A 190 -8.25 6.16 8.70
N THR A 191 -7.36 5.20 8.99
CA THR A 191 -5.91 5.47 9.16
C THR A 191 -5.30 6.10 7.90
N LEU A 192 -5.66 5.64 6.69
CA LEU A 192 -5.12 6.18 5.44
C LEU A 192 -5.64 7.58 5.13
N GLU A 193 -6.88 7.88 5.54
CA GLU A 193 -7.46 9.21 5.41
C GLU A 193 -6.77 10.20 6.38
N ALA A 194 -6.54 9.77 7.62
CA ALA A 194 -5.76 10.52 8.61
C ALA A 194 -4.35 10.86 8.09
N ILE A 195 -3.65 9.87 7.51
CA ILE A 195 -2.35 10.10 6.86
C ILE A 195 -2.46 11.11 5.72
N GLY A 196 -3.52 11.06 4.91
CA GLY A 196 -3.76 12.03 3.83
C GLY A 196 -3.85 13.47 4.35
N PHE A 197 -4.60 13.70 5.43
CA PHE A 197 -4.70 15.02 6.06
C PHE A 197 -3.37 15.48 6.67
N LEU A 198 -2.68 14.60 7.41
CA LEU A 198 -1.38 14.93 8.01
C LEU A 198 -0.33 15.24 6.95
N ALA A 199 -0.29 14.45 5.87
CA ALA A 199 0.64 14.64 4.76
C ALA A 199 0.42 15.99 4.06
N ALA A 200 -0.83 16.35 3.81
CA ALA A 200 -1.18 17.64 3.20
C ALA A 200 -0.75 18.83 4.07
N GLU A 201 -1.00 18.77 5.38
CA GLU A 201 -0.63 19.85 6.30
C GLU A 201 0.89 19.99 6.52
N LEU A 202 1.60 18.86 6.50
CA LEU A 202 3.06 18.83 6.68
C LEU A 202 3.85 19.06 5.38
N GLY A 203 3.18 19.04 4.23
CA GLY A 203 3.84 19.16 2.93
C GLY A 203 4.72 17.95 2.57
N VAL A 204 4.35 16.75 3.04
CA VAL A 204 5.07 15.49 2.79
C VAL A 204 4.20 14.50 2.02
N LEU A 205 4.76 13.36 1.60
CA LEU A 205 4.00 12.33 0.91
C LEU A 205 3.32 11.40 1.94
N PRO A 206 2.14 10.84 1.64
CA PRO A 206 1.54 9.77 2.46
C PRO A 206 2.48 8.57 2.68
N SER A 207 3.35 8.29 1.72
CA SER A 207 4.37 7.23 1.80
C SER A 207 5.53 7.54 2.77
N ASP A 208 5.69 8.79 3.20
CA ASP A 208 6.67 9.17 4.22
C ASP A 208 6.21 8.76 5.63
N PHE A 209 4.92 8.42 5.79
CA PHE A 209 4.38 7.82 7.01
C PHE A 209 4.54 6.31 7.02
N SER A 210 4.85 5.78 8.19
CA SER A 210 4.96 4.36 8.44
C SER A 210 4.24 3.99 9.74
N TYR A 211 3.66 2.79 9.74
CA TYR A 211 2.84 2.26 10.83
C TYR A 211 2.91 0.74 10.83
N ALA A 212 2.61 0.13 11.98
CA ALA A 212 2.65 -1.33 12.12
C ALA A 212 1.37 -2.03 11.63
N GLY A 213 0.23 -1.32 11.62
CA GLY A 213 -1.06 -1.83 11.13
C GLY A 213 -2.14 -0.74 11.07
N ILE A 214 -3.19 -1.00 10.31
CA ILE A 214 -4.39 -0.13 10.23
C ILE A 214 -5.31 -0.44 11.42
N LYS A 215 -6.05 0.57 11.90
CA LYS A 215 -7.01 0.45 13.00
C LYS A 215 -8.43 0.79 12.52
N ASP A 216 -9.43 0.25 13.21
CA ASP A 216 -10.84 0.41 12.85
C ASP A 216 -11.26 1.89 12.75
N LYS A 217 -12.10 2.21 11.77
CA LYS A 217 -12.64 3.56 11.60
C LYS A 217 -13.57 3.96 12.74
N LYS A 218 -14.61 3.14 12.98
CA LYS A 218 -15.67 3.41 13.96
C LYS A 218 -15.21 3.08 15.38
N ALA A 219 -14.15 3.75 15.82
CA ALA A 219 -13.56 3.60 17.14
C ALA A 219 -12.71 4.83 17.48
N ILE A 220 -12.36 4.97 18.77
CA ILE A 220 -11.23 5.79 19.19
C ILE A 220 -10.02 4.85 19.21
N THR A 221 -9.00 5.15 18.42
CA THR A 221 -7.84 4.26 18.27
C THR A 221 -6.55 5.02 18.48
N TYR A 222 -5.62 4.40 19.19
CA TYR A 222 -4.26 4.90 19.39
C TYR A 222 -3.29 4.00 18.65
N GLN A 223 -2.39 4.59 17.85
CA GLN A 223 -1.36 3.83 17.16
C GLN A 223 -0.03 4.58 17.08
N PRO A 224 1.12 3.90 17.26
CA PRO A 224 2.42 4.46 16.93
C PRO A 224 2.55 4.70 15.43
N MET A 225 3.11 5.85 15.09
CA MET A 225 3.38 6.32 13.73
C MET A 225 4.81 6.85 13.67
N VAL A 226 5.43 6.74 12.50
CA VAL A 226 6.69 7.44 12.21
C VAL A 226 6.56 8.17 10.88
N VAL A 227 6.97 9.44 10.85
CA VAL A 227 7.02 10.27 9.65
C VAL A 227 8.46 10.65 9.33
N LYS A 228 8.85 10.50 8.06
CA LYS A 228 10.16 10.92 7.53
C LYS A 228 10.13 12.43 7.21
N LYS A 229 11.29 13.11 7.33
CA LYS A 229 11.53 14.51 6.90
C LYS A 229 10.79 15.59 7.71
N VAL A 230 10.19 15.23 8.84
CA VAL A 230 9.45 16.15 9.71
C VAL A 230 10.12 16.18 11.07
N THR A 231 10.35 17.36 11.66
CA THR A 231 10.90 17.49 13.00
C THR A 231 9.81 17.36 14.08
N PRO A 232 10.16 17.00 15.32
CA PRO A 232 9.21 17.00 16.44
C PRO A 232 8.46 18.32 16.61
N GLU A 233 9.14 19.46 16.45
CA GLU A 233 8.57 20.80 16.61
C GLU A 233 7.51 21.07 15.54
N ARG A 234 7.82 20.74 14.28
CA ARG A 234 6.88 20.92 13.17
C ARG A 234 5.63 20.07 13.33
N LEU A 235 5.77 18.85 13.84
CA LEU A 235 4.61 17.99 14.10
C LEU A 235 3.76 18.53 15.26
N LYS A 236 4.40 19.14 16.27
CA LYS A 236 3.71 19.78 17.40
C LYS A 236 2.91 21.01 16.96
N GLU A 237 3.44 21.83 16.06
CA GLU A 237 2.78 23.03 15.52
C GLU A 237 1.43 22.72 14.86
N ILE A 238 1.31 21.58 14.18
CA ILE A 238 0.07 21.23 13.45
C ILE A 238 -0.97 20.55 14.34
N GLY A 239 -0.61 20.14 15.57
CA GLY A 239 -1.45 19.33 16.46
C GLY A 239 -2.86 19.94 16.65
N SER A 240 -2.94 21.23 17.00
CA SER A 240 -4.22 21.91 17.21
C SER A 240 -5.10 22.01 15.95
N LYS A 241 -4.51 22.02 14.75
CA LYS A 241 -5.29 22.00 13.49
C LYS A 241 -5.92 20.63 13.26
N MET A 242 -5.20 19.57 13.63
CA MET A 242 -5.64 18.18 13.44
C MET A 242 -6.77 17.79 14.40
N GLU A 243 -6.88 18.44 15.56
CA GLU A 243 -8.00 18.21 16.51
C GLU A 243 -9.36 18.47 15.87
N LYS A 244 -9.48 19.51 15.05
CA LYS A 244 -10.70 19.83 14.28
C LYS A 244 -11.08 18.76 13.25
N LYS A 245 -10.18 17.82 12.96
CA LYS A 245 -10.35 16.70 12.04
C LYS A 245 -10.52 15.36 12.78
N GLY A 246 -10.74 15.37 14.09
CA GLY A 246 -10.90 14.17 14.90
C GLY A 246 -9.58 13.42 15.18
N MET A 247 -8.45 14.12 15.15
CA MET A 247 -7.12 13.55 15.38
C MET A 247 -6.40 14.27 16.52
N ARG A 248 -5.76 13.51 17.41
CA ARG A 248 -4.85 14.03 18.44
C ARG A 248 -3.48 13.38 18.31
N ILE A 249 -2.42 14.18 18.46
CA ILE A 249 -1.03 13.74 18.32
C ILE A 249 -0.39 13.77 19.70
N HIS A 250 0.11 12.62 20.14
CA HIS A 250 0.74 12.44 21.45
C HIS A 250 2.18 11.93 21.31
N ASN A 251 2.96 11.97 22.39
CA ASN A 251 4.27 11.32 22.51
C ASN A 251 5.23 11.59 21.34
N ILE A 252 5.37 12.85 20.93
CA ILE A 252 6.24 13.24 19.81
C ILE A 252 7.71 13.16 20.24
N HIS A 253 8.53 12.43 19.49
CA HIS A 253 9.97 12.32 19.73
C HIS A 253 10.74 11.94 18.46
N SER A 254 12.03 12.23 18.42
CA SER A 254 12.90 11.79 17.32
C SER A 254 13.05 10.27 17.30
N ALA A 255 13.11 9.69 16.10
CA ALA A 255 13.27 8.27 15.87
C ALA A 255 14.43 7.98 14.91
N CYS A 256 14.95 6.76 14.97
CA CYS A 256 16.08 6.35 14.12
C CYS A 256 15.65 5.57 12.87
N GLN A 257 14.40 5.10 12.81
CA GLN A 257 13.91 4.23 11.72
C GLN A 257 12.39 4.31 11.55
N HIS A 258 11.94 3.91 10.36
CA HIS A 258 10.52 3.71 10.04
C HIS A 258 9.94 2.47 10.75
N LEU A 259 8.62 2.43 10.88
CA LEU A 259 7.88 1.23 11.28
C LEU A 259 7.64 0.32 10.07
N ARG A 260 7.60 -0.99 10.29
CA ARG A 260 7.22 -1.99 9.29
C ARG A 260 5.87 -2.61 9.65
N LEU A 261 5.08 -2.91 8.63
CA LEU A 261 3.82 -3.62 8.80
C LEU A 261 4.06 -4.97 9.48
N GLY A 262 3.20 -5.31 10.45
CA GLY A 262 3.31 -6.55 11.22
C GLY A 262 4.28 -6.51 12.40
N GLN A 263 4.98 -5.40 12.66
CA GLN A 263 5.85 -5.26 13.85
C GLN A 263 5.10 -5.14 15.18
N LEU A 264 3.78 -4.94 15.17
CA LEU A 264 3.00 -4.89 16.40
C LEU A 264 2.92 -6.28 17.05
N LYS A 265 2.92 -6.31 18.39
CA LYS A 265 2.67 -7.54 19.16
C LYS A 265 1.18 -7.86 19.32
N GLY A 266 0.29 -6.89 19.07
CA GLY A 266 -1.14 -7.06 19.29
C GLY A 266 -1.86 -5.72 19.45
N ASN A 267 -3.10 -5.79 19.92
CA ASN A 267 -3.93 -4.64 20.23
C ASN A 267 -4.65 -4.85 21.57
N ARG A 268 -4.64 -3.80 22.41
CA ARG A 268 -5.54 -3.66 23.56
C ARG A 268 -6.89 -3.15 23.05
N PHE A 269 -7.96 -3.77 23.52
CA PHE A 269 -9.33 -3.36 23.29
C PHE A 269 -9.95 -2.98 24.62
N ASP A 270 -10.69 -1.87 24.62
CA ASP A 270 -11.59 -1.45 25.70
C ASP A 270 -12.97 -1.27 25.06
N ILE A 271 -13.91 -2.12 25.43
CA ILE A 271 -15.20 -2.27 24.74
C ILE A 271 -16.32 -2.16 25.76
N VAL A 272 -17.33 -1.35 25.43
CA VAL A 272 -18.57 -1.24 26.19
C VAL A 272 -19.69 -1.94 25.42
N VAL A 273 -20.17 -3.06 25.96
CA VAL A 273 -21.37 -3.74 25.46
C VAL A 273 -22.57 -3.15 26.19
N ARG A 274 -23.43 -2.46 25.45
CA ARG A 274 -24.63 -1.79 25.98
C ARG A 274 -25.86 -2.66 25.80
N ASP A 275 -26.91 -2.37 26.56
CA ASP A 275 -28.24 -3.00 26.44
C ASP A 275 -28.16 -4.54 26.54
N LEU A 276 -27.49 -5.06 27.58
CA LEU A 276 -27.36 -6.50 27.80
C LEU A 276 -28.74 -7.14 28.01
N LYS A 277 -28.96 -8.28 27.36
CA LYS A 277 -30.20 -9.05 27.44
C LYS A 277 -29.89 -10.51 27.68
N HIS A 278 -30.80 -11.19 28.39
CA HIS A 278 -30.76 -12.63 28.51
C HIS A 278 -31.05 -13.30 27.17
N HIS A 279 -30.41 -14.44 26.91
CA HIS A 279 -30.82 -15.32 25.83
C HIS A 279 -32.14 -15.98 26.17
N SER A 280 -32.98 -16.25 25.17
CA SER A 280 -34.35 -16.77 25.33
C SER A 280 -34.50 -18.10 26.09
N HIS A 281 -33.40 -18.83 26.31
CA HIS A 281 -33.38 -20.12 27.01
C HIS A 281 -32.73 -20.05 28.41
N ASP A 282 -32.20 -18.88 28.81
CA ASP A 282 -31.58 -18.72 30.12
C ASP A 282 -32.64 -18.35 31.16
N SER A 283 -32.63 -19.03 32.30
CA SER A 283 -33.41 -18.62 33.47
C SER A 283 -32.99 -17.20 33.89
N SER A 284 -33.94 -16.35 34.29
CA SER A 284 -33.74 -14.95 34.67
C SER A 284 -32.86 -14.73 35.92
N ALA A 285 -32.25 -15.79 36.47
CA ALA A 285 -31.75 -15.81 37.83
C ALA A 285 -30.33 -15.29 38.01
N ASP A 286 -29.43 -15.29 37.02
CA ASP A 286 -28.16 -14.57 37.20
C ASP A 286 -27.40 -14.22 35.90
N LEU A 287 -27.63 -13.01 35.39
CA LEU A 287 -26.85 -12.44 34.27
C LEU A 287 -25.36 -12.33 34.62
N LYS A 288 -25.02 -12.09 35.90
CA LYS A 288 -23.64 -11.90 36.35
C LYS A 288 -22.89 -13.24 36.35
N GLU A 289 -23.51 -14.32 36.83
CA GLU A 289 -22.95 -15.66 36.71
C GLU A 289 -22.72 -16.04 35.25
N ARG A 290 -23.69 -15.79 34.37
CA ARG A 290 -23.56 -16.11 32.95
C ARG A 290 -22.42 -15.35 32.27
N ILE A 291 -22.27 -14.07 32.59
CA ILE A 291 -21.14 -13.26 32.10
C ILE A 291 -19.83 -13.80 32.67
N SER A 292 -19.79 -14.14 33.96
CA SER A 292 -18.59 -14.67 34.61
C SER A 292 -18.14 -15.99 33.98
N GLU A 293 -19.08 -16.89 33.70
CA GLU A 293 -18.86 -18.15 33.00
C GLU A 293 -18.34 -17.91 31.56
N ALA A 294 -18.91 -16.94 30.84
CA ALA A 294 -18.46 -16.61 29.49
C ALA A 294 -17.02 -16.06 29.48
N MET A 295 -16.67 -15.22 30.46
CA MET A 295 -15.32 -14.67 30.63
C MET A 295 -14.31 -15.75 30.98
N GLU A 296 -14.63 -16.62 31.95
CA GLU A 296 -13.77 -17.75 32.34
C GLU A 296 -13.55 -18.71 31.17
N ASN A 297 -14.59 -19.01 30.40
CA ASN A 297 -14.47 -19.87 29.22
C ASN A 297 -13.50 -19.28 28.18
N VAL A 298 -13.60 -17.98 27.88
CA VAL A 298 -12.73 -17.34 26.89
C VAL A 298 -11.30 -17.17 27.40
N GLU A 299 -11.11 -16.94 28.71
CA GLU A 299 -9.80 -16.88 29.33
C GLU A 299 -9.09 -18.25 29.30
N THR A 300 -9.80 -19.31 29.69
CA THR A 300 -9.24 -20.67 29.82
C THR A 300 -9.13 -21.41 28.48
N LYS A 301 -10.16 -21.35 27.64
CA LYS A 301 -10.25 -22.10 26.38
C LYS A 301 -9.90 -21.27 25.15
N GLY A 302 -9.90 -19.94 25.27
CA GLY A 302 -9.73 -19.04 24.14
C GLY A 302 -10.96 -19.00 23.23
N PHE A 303 -10.73 -18.63 21.98
CA PHE A 303 -11.76 -18.59 20.94
C PHE A 303 -11.20 -19.10 19.61
N VAL A 304 -12.08 -19.53 18.72
CA VAL A 304 -11.69 -19.94 17.37
C VAL A 304 -11.32 -18.71 16.55
N ASN A 305 -10.12 -18.71 15.98
CA ASN A 305 -9.50 -17.57 15.34
C ASN A 305 -10.05 -17.26 13.93
N TYR A 306 -11.38 -17.24 13.79
CA TYR A 306 -12.07 -16.92 12.55
C TYR A 306 -11.67 -15.55 11.99
N TYR A 307 -11.74 -15.43 10.67
CA TYR A 307 -11.83 -14.13 10.02
C TYR A 307 -13.23 -13.56 10.26
N GLY A 308 -13.29 -12.38 10.87
CA GLY A 308 -14.56 -11.70 11.18
C GLY A 308 -15.24 -11.09 9.96
N PRO A 309 -16.50 -10.61 10.09
CA PRO A 309 -17.29 -10.02 9.00
C PRO A 309 -16.57 -8.88 8.26
N GLN A 310 -15.73 -8.11 8.96
CA GLN A 310 -14.93 -7.04 8.39
C GLN A 310 -14.01 -7.51 7.25
N ARG A 311 -13.62 -8.80 7.24
CA ARG A 311 -12.80 -9.38 6.17
C ARG A 311 -13.58 -9.55 4.86
N PHE A 312 -14.88 -9.77 4.94
CA PHE A 312 -15.75 -10.07 3.80
C PHE A 312 -16.51 -8.82 3.31
N GLY A 313 -16.44 -7.72 4.06
CA GLY A 313 -17.16 -6.48 3.78
C GLY A 313 -18.56 -6.46 4.38
N GLN A 314 -19.28 -5.35 4.23
CA GLN A 314 -20.64 -5.17 4.74
C GLN A 314 -21.73 -5.30 3.66
N GLY A 315 -21.41 -5.83 2.49
CA GLY A 315 -22.40 -6.02 1.43
C GLY A 315 -23.39 -7.12 1.81
N GLN A 316 -24.69 -6.85 1.68
CA GLN A 316 -25.74 -7.82 1.97
C GLN A 316 -25.91 -8.77 0.79
N ASN A 317 -25.92 -8.22 -0.43
CA ASN A 317 -26.15 -9.00 -1.65
C ASN A 317 -24.92 -9.79 -2.10
N ILE A 318 -23.72 -9.17 -2.05
CA ILE A 318 -22.47 -9.81 -2.47
C ILE A 318 -21.37 -9.60 -1.44
N GLN A 319 -20.76 -10.70 -1.04
CA GLN A 319 -19.58 -10.72 -0.19
C GLN A 319 -18.29 -10.69 -1.02
N THR A 320 -17.23 -10.14 -0.44
CA THR A 320 -15.93 -9.92 -1.10
C THR A 320 -15.28 -11.22 -1.60
N ASP A 321 -15.48 -12.33 -0.90
CA ASP A 321 -14.97 -13.66 -1.27
C ASP A 321 -15.49 -14.13 -2.64
N GLN A 322 -16.73 -13.77 -3.00
CA GLN A 322 -17.32 -14.17 -4.29
C GLN A 322 -16.60 -13.48 -5.46
N ILE A 323 -16.20 -12.22 -5.27
CA ILE A 323 -15.36 -11.49 -6.23
C ILE A 323 -13.99 -12.16 -6.29
N GLY A 324 -13.40 -12.50 -5.14
CA GLY A 324 -12.13 -13.23 -5.05
C GLY A 324 -12.13 -14.54 -5.82
N LEU A 325 -13.20 -15.33 -5.69
CA LEU A 325 -13.40 -16.58 -6.41
C LEU A 325 -13.49 -16.34 -7.93
N ALA A 326 -14.25 -15.33 -8.37
CA ALA A 326 -14.33 -15.00 -9.79
C ALA A 326 -12.96 -14.57 -10.36
N LEU A 327 -12.14 -13.86 -9.58
CA LEU A 327 -10.78 -13.47 -9.98
C LEU A 327 -9.83 -14.67 -10.04
N LEU A 328 -9.90 -15.60 -9.08
CA LEU A 328 -9.10 -16.84 -9.08
C LEU A 328 -9.43 -17.74 -10.28
N ASN A 329 -10.70 -17.78 -10.69
CA ASN A 329 -11.17 -18.49 -11.88
C ASN A 329 -10.95 -17.70 -13.19
N GLU A 330 -10.28 -16.54 -13.15
CA GLU A 330 -10.05 -15.65 -14.29
C GLU A 330 -11.34 -15.21 -15.03
N LYS A 331 -12.50 -15.29 -14.35
CA LYS A 331 -13.81 -14.86 -14.86
C LYS A 331 -13.97 -13.34 -14.68
N MET A 332 -13.16 -12.57 -15.41
CA MET A 332 -13.00 -11.11 -15.22
C MET A 332 -14.30 -10.32 -15.37
N VAL A 333 -15.12 -10.67 -16.36
CA VAL A 333 -16.44 -10.02 -16.57
C VAL A 333 -17.37 -10.31 -15.40
N LYS A 334 -17.43 -11.57 -14.93
CA LYS A 334 -18.19 -11.95 -13.73
C LYS A 334 -17.71 -11.18 -12.51
N ALA A 335 -16.40 -11.06 -12.31
CA ALA A 335 -15.85 -10.31 -11.18
C ALA A 335 -16.28 -8.83 -11.21
N VAL A 336 -16.29 -8.18 -12.38
CA VAL A 336 -16.80 -6.81 -12.53
C VAL A 336 -18.29 -6.73 -12.20
N LYS A 337 -19.11 -7.64 -12.74
CA LYS A 337 -20.56 -7.65 -12.48
C LYS A 337 -20.88 -7.86 -10.99
N LEU A 338 -20.16 -8.77 -10.31
CA LEU A 338 -20.26 -8.96 -8.86
C LEU A 338 -19.87 -7.68 -8.09
N PHE A 339 -18.77 -7.02 -8.49
CA PHE A 339 -18.32 -5.79 -7.85
C PHE A 339 -19.34 -4.64 -7.98
N PHE A 340 -20.03 -4.54 -9.12
CA PHE A 340 -21.10 -3.55 -9.34
C PHE A 340 -22.49 -4.03 -8.92
N THR A 341 -22.61 -5.16 -8.20
CA THR A 341 -23.91 -5.56 -7.64
C THR A 341 -24.38 -4.52 -6.62
N PRO A 342 -25.59 -3.96 -6.76
CA PRO A 342 -26.16 -2.98 -5.84
C PRO A 342 -26.70 -3.67 -4.59
N GLU A 343 -26.77 -2.91 -3.50
CA GLU A 343 -27.58 -3.25 -2.32
C GLU A 343 -29.02 -2.76 -2.50
N ASP A 344 -29.93 -3.14 -1.60
CA ASP A 344 -31.36 -2.79 -1.66
C ASP A 344 -31.67 -1.41 -1.07
N THR A 345 -30.77 -0.44 -1.28
CA THR A 345 -30.93 0.95 -0.84
C THR A 345 -31.10 1.89 -2.02
N ASP A 346 -31.95 2.91 -1.86
CA ASP A 346 -32.16 3.95 -2.88
C ASP A 346 -31.23 5.14 -2.62
N ASP A 347 -29.98 4.99 -3.08
CA ASP A 347 -28.96 6.04 -3.00
C ASP A 347 -28.18 6.15 -4.32
N PRO A 348 -27.47 7.28 -4.55
CA PRO A 348 -26.79 7.54 -5.83
C PRO A 348 -25.80 6.45 -6.24
N VAL A 349 -25.15 5.76 -5.29
CA VAL A 349 -24.20 4.70 -5.59
C VAL A 349 -24.92 3.49 -6.14
N ASN A 350 -25.98 3.05 -5.47
CA ASN A 350 -26.73 1.87 -5.88
C ASN A 350 -27.54 2.12 -7.16
N ASN A 351 -28.02 3.34 -7.38
CA ASN A 351 -28.66 3.74 -8.64
C ASN A 351 -27.67 3.71 -9.81
N ALA A 352 -26.44 4.21 -9.65
CA ALA A 352 -25.40 4.11 -10.67
C ALA A 352 -25.01 2.65 -10.97
N LYS A 353 -24.91 1.81 -9.94
CA LYS A 353 -24.65 0.37 -10.05
C LYS A 353 -25.75 -0.36 -10.83
N ARG A 354 -27.02 -0.15 -10.46
CA ARG A 354 -28.19 -0.71 -11.17
C ARG A 354 -28.18 -0.32 -12.64
N TYR A 355 -27.99 0.97 -12.91
CA TYR A 355 -27.90 1.50 -14.27
C TYR A 355 -26.81 0.78 -15.08
N PHE A 356 -25.59 0.69 -14.54
CA PHE A 356 -24.49 0.01 -15.21
C PHE A 356 -24.78 -1.48 -15.51
N LEU A 357 -25.41 -2.21 -14.58
CA LEU A 357 -25.72 -3.62 -14.79
C LEU A 357 -26.79 -3.84 -15.86
N GLN A 358 -27.75 -2.93 -15.99
CA GLN A 358 -28.84 -3.00 -16.97
C GLN A 358 -28.43 -2.56 -18.37
N THR A 359 -27.61 -1.51 -18.48
CA THR A 359 -27.31 -0.87 -19.78
C THR A 359 -25.91 -1.15 -20.30
N GLU A 360 -24.99 -1.59 -19.43
CA GLU A 360 -23.55 -1.64 -19.67
C GLU A 360 -22.91 -0.30 -20.08
N ASP A 361 -23.63 0.83 -19.93
CA ASP A 361 -23.10 2.16 -20.20
C ASP A 361 -22.20 2.63 -19.05
N ALA A 362 -20.90 2.37 -19.20
CA ALA A 362 -19.88 2.82 -18.27
C ALA A 362 -19.76 4.35 -18.18
N LYS A 363 -20.07 5.08 -19.25
CA LYS A 363 -20.00 6.55 -19.28
C LYS A 363 -21.14 7.16 -18.49
N GLY A 364 -22.38 6.71 -18.72
CA GLY A 364 -23.54 7.14 -17.95
C GLY A 364 -23.39 6.84 -16.45
N ALA A 365 -22.94 5.63 -16.11
CA ALA A 365 -22.71 5.23 -14.72
C ALA A 365 -21.65 6.10 -14.02
N LEU A 366 -20.59 6.51 -14.72
CA LEU A 366 -19.55 7.40 -14.17
C LEU A 366 -20.07 8.75 -13.73
N VAL A 367 -21.04 9.30 -14.47
CA VAL A 367 -21.66 10.60 -14.19
C VAL A 367 -22.55 10.51 -12.95
N MET A 368 -23.28 9.41 -12.79
CA MET A 368 -24.16 9.18 -11.64
C MET A 368 -23.40 8.90 -10.33
N LEU A 369 -22.19 8.34 -10.44
CA LEU A 369 -21.46 7.81 -9.29
C LEU A 369 -20.75 8.93 -8.48
N PRO A 370 -20.93 8.99 -7.14
CA PRO A 370 -20.27 9.98 -6.29
C PRO A 370 -18.73 9.96 -6.34
N GLU A 371 -18.08 11.11 -6.11
CA GLU A 371 -16.61 11.25 -6.16
C GLU A 371 -15.85 10.37 -5.15
N PHE A 372 -16.43 10.13 -3.97
CA PHE A 372 -15.78 9.32 -2.94
C PHE A 372 -15.70 7.82 -3.28
N LYS A 373 -16.42 7.35 -4.32
CA LYS A 373 -16.36 5.96 -4.82
C LYS A 373 -15.24 5.76 -5.84
N VAL A 374 -14.01 5.95 -5.36
CA VAL A 374 -12.81 5.99 -6.20
C VAL A 374 -12.60 4.67 -6.97
N ARG A 375 -12.77 3.51 -6.32
CA ARG A 375 -12.51 2.21 -6.96
C ARG A 375 -13.47 1.92 -8.10
N GLU A 376 -14.76 2.16 -7.84
CA GLU A 376 -15.84 2.02 -8.81
C GLU A 376 -15.59 2.94 -10.02
N LYS A 377 -15.20 4.19 -9.78
CA LYS A 377 -14.81 5.13 -10.86
C LYS A 377 -13.60 4.67 -11.65
N MET A 378 -12.57 4.10 -11.01
CA MET A 378 -11.39 3.57 -11.70
C MET A 378 -11.76 2.43 -12.65
N LEU A 379 -12.62 1.51 -12.21
CA LEU A 379 -13.13 0.43 -13.03
C LEU A 379 -13.95 0.95 -14.22
N LEU A 380 -14.97 1.79 -13.97
CA LEU A 380 -15.82 2.30 -15.04
C LEU A 380 -15.04 3.14 -16.06
N ARG A 381 -14.02 3.91 -15.65
CA ARG A 381 -13.14 4.64 -16.60
C ARG A 381 -12.40 3.69 -17.54
N ALA A 382 -11.97 2.54 -17.04
CA ALA A 382 -11.32 1.53 -17.87
C ALA A 382 -12.32 0.86 -18.82
N LEU A 383 -13.49 0.50 -18.31
CA LEU A 383 -14.56 -0.15 -19.09
C LEU A 383 -15.09 0.78 -20.19
N ASN A 384 -15.22 2.07 -19.93
CA ASN A 384 -15.58 3.05 -20.95
C ASN A 384 -14.52 3.16 -22.07
N ARG A 385 -13.24 2.92 -21.75
CA ARG A 385 -12.14 3.01 -22.72
C ARG A 385 -11.94 1.72 -23.51
N TYR A 386 -12.11 0.56 -22.87
CA TYR A 386 -11.70 -0.74 -23.41
C TYR A 386 -12.88 -1.72 -23.62
N GLY A 387 -14.10 -1.31 -23.27
CA GLY A 387 -15.31 -2.13 -23.36
C GLY A 387 -15.53 -3.05 -22.16
N VAL A 388 -16.75 -3.59 -22.07
CA VAL A 388 -17.16 -4.59 -21.06
C VAL A 388 -16.93 -6.00 -21.63
N ASN A 389 -15.66 -6.32 -21.88
CA ASN A 389 -15.23 -7.64 -22.35
C ASN A 389 -14.07 -8.15 -21.48
N HIS A 390 -13.58 -9.36 -21.74
CA HIS A 390 -12.51 -9.96 -20.94
C HIS A 390 -11.26 -9.07 -20.82
N GLU A 391 -10.81 -8.46 -21.93
CA GLU A 391 -9.63 -7.59 -21.94
C GLU A 391 -9.90 -6.27 -21.18
N GLY A 392 -11.03 -5.63 -21.44
CA GLY A 392 -11.42 -4.38 -20.79
C GLY A 392 -11.62 -4.54 -19.28
N CYS A 393 -12.24 -5.63 -18.83
CA CYS A 393 -12.37 -5.98 -17.42
C CYS A 393 -11.00 -6.27 -16.78
N THR A 394 -10.10 -6.98 -17.47
CA THR A 394 -8.73 -7.22 -17.00
C THR A 394 -7.98 -5.89 -16.77
N LYS A 395 -8.03 -4.99 -17.76
CA LYS A 395 -7.44 -3.64 -17.64
C LYS A 395 -8.10 -2.82 -16.52
N GLY A 396 -9.41 -2.96 -16.34
CA GLY A 396 -10.14 -2.34 -15.24
C GLY A 396 -9.66 -2.80 -13.87
N TRP A 397 -9.50 -4.10 -13.67
CA TRP A 397 -8.92 -4.64 -12.44
C TRP A 397 -7.48 -4.17 -12.25
N LEU A 398 -6.64 -4.21 -13.29
CA LEU A 398 -5.24 -3.76 -13.23
C LEU A 398 -5.08 -2.31 -12.76
N ASN A 399 -6.05 -1.44 -13.05
CA ASN A 399 -6.04 -0.07 -12.56
C ASN A 399 -6.21 0.03 -11.04
N ILE A 400 -6.89 -0.93 -10.40
CA ILE A 400 -7.01 -0.97 -8.95
C ILE A 400 -5.64 -1.29 -8.33
N PRO A 401 -5.22 -0.58 -7.26
CA PRO A 401 -3.94 -0.85 -6.59
C PRO A 401 -3.77 -2.33 -6.21
N HIS A 402 -2.55 -2.84 -6.35
CA HIS A 402 -2.24 -4.27 -6.13
C HIS A 402 -2.73 -4.78 -4.76
N SER A 403 -2.51 -4.02 -3.68
CA SER A 403 -2.94 -4.38 -2.33
C SER A 403 -4.47 -4.59 -2.21
N MET A 404 -5.26 -3.77 -2.91
CA MET A 404 -6.72 -3.90 -2.94
C MET A 404 -7.17 -5.07 -3.82
N ARG A 405 -6.46 -5.37 -4.91
CA ARG A 405 -6.77 -6.55 -5.73
C ARG A 405 -6.54 -7.85 -4.98
N VAL A 406 -5.39 -7.95 -4.30
CA VAL A 406 -5.05 -9.12 -3.47
C VAL A 406 -6.08 -9.32 -2.35
N PHE A 407 -6.65 -8.23 -1.81
CA PHE A 407 -7.66 -8.31 -0.75
C PHE A 407 -8.87 -9.17 -1.15
N TYR A 408 -9.39 -9.05 -2.38
CA TYR A 408 -10.52 -9.85 -2.84
C TYR A 408 -10.20 -11.35 -2.82
N VAL A 409 -9.05 -11.72 -3.37
CA VAL A 409 -8.60 -13.11 -3.40
C VAL A 409 -8.35 -13.64 -1.99
N HIS A 410 -7.75 -12.83 -1.12
CA HIS A 410 -7.56 -13.23 0.27
C HIS A 410 -8.86 -13.35 1.07
N ALA A 411 -9.93 -12.63 0.72
CA ALA A 411 -11.24 -12.83 1.33
C ALA A 411 -11.78 -14.24 1.01
N TYR A 412 -11.60 -14.72 -0.21
CA TYR A 412 -11.91 -16.12 -0.56
C TYR A 412 -11.08 -17.11 0.26
N CYS A 413 -9.76 -16.93 0.32
CA CYS A 413 -8.90 -17.79 1.14
C CYS A 413 -9.34 -17.80 2.62
N SER A 414 -9.74 -16.65 3.15
CA SER A 414 -10.25 -16.50 4.53
C SER A 414 -11.55 -17.29 4.77
N LYS A 415 -12.45 -17.32 3.77
CA LYS A 415 -13.69 -18.10 3.86
C LYS A 415 -13.40 -19.59 3.92
N ILE A 416 -12.55 -20.10 3.02
CA ILE A 416 -12.18 -21.52 2.99
C ILE A 416 -11.51 -21.92 4.31
N TRP A 417 -10.67 -21.04 4.88
CA TRP A 417 -10.07 -21.28 6.19
C TRP A 417 -11.11 -21.34 7.31
N ASN A 418 -12.08 -20.41 7.35
CA ASN A 418 -13.16 -20.44 8.34
C ASN A 418 -13.94 -21.76 8.26
N GLU A 419 -14.37 -22.15 7.05
CA GLU A 419 -15.09 -23.41 6.83
C GLU A 419 -14.25 -24.64 7.24
N ALA A 420 -12.94 -24.63 6.95
CA ALA A 420 -12.02 -25.70 7.33
C ALA A 420 -11.85 -25.81 8.84
N ALA A 421 -11.74 -24.67 9.55
CA ALA A 421 -11.64 -24.63 11.00
C ALA A 421 -12.91 -25.19 11.66
N SER A 422 -14.09 -24.79 11.17
CA SER A 422 -15.37 -25.35 11.63
C SER A 422 -15.46 -26.85 11.37
N TYR A 423 -15.06 -27.31 10.18
CA TYR A 423 -15.05 -28.74 9.84
C TYR A 423 -14.07 -29.52 10.75
N ARG A 424 -12.85 -29.01 10.94
CA ARG A 424 -11.81 -29.64 11.78
C ARG A 424 -12.28 -29.80 13.23
N LEU A 425 -12.90 -28.77 13.80
CA LEU A 425 -13.42 -28.80 15.16
C LEU A 425 -14.63 -29.73 15.28
N LYS A 426 -15.50 -29.78 14.27
CA LYS A 426 -16.65 -30.71 14.25
C LYS A 426 -16.22 -32.18 14.22
N ILE A 427 -15.15 -32.50 13.48
CA ILE A 427 -14.74 -33.89 13.27
C ILE A 427 -13.88 -34.45 14.41
N TYR A 428 -12.92 -33.68 14.95
CA TYR A 428 -12.01 -34.20 15.98
C TYR A 428 -12.04 -33.41 17.30
N GLY A 429 -12.88 -32.38 17.43
CA GLY A 429 -12.94 -31.55 18.63
C GLY A 429 -11.60 -30.88 18.94
N SER A 430 -11.29 -30.81 20.23
CA SER A 430 -10.06 -30.21 20.78
C SER A 430 -8.86 -31.16 20.81
N LYS A 431 -9.02 -32.43 20.41
CA LYS A 431 -7.90 -33.38 20.39
C LYS A 431 -7.00 -33.10 19.19
N VAL A 432 -5.68 -33.11 19.38
CA VAL A 432 -4.72 -33.13 18.27
C VAL A 432 -4.63 -34.55 17.71
N VAL A 433 -4.70 -34.70 16.39
CA VAL A 433 -4.71 -36.01 15.73
C VAL A 433 -3.63 -36.12 14.66
N GLU A 434 -3.26 -37.34 14.29
CA GLU A 434 -2.39 -37.63 13.17
C GLU A 434 -2.83 -36.86 11.92
N GLY A 435 -1.85 -36.27 11.25
CA GLY A 435 -2.02 -35.48 10.05
C GLY A 435 -2.43 -34.02 10.28
N ASP A 436 -2.67 -33.58 11.52
CA ASP A 436 -2.74 -32.14 11.82
C ASP A 436 -1.40 -31.44 11.52
N LEU A 437 -1.46 -30.13 11.32
CA LEU A 437 -0.28 -29.31 11.06
C LEU A 437 0.05 -28.49 12.31
N VAL A 438 1.33 -28.43 12.65
CA VAL A 438 1.89 -27.60 13.74
C VAL A 438 3.14 -26.87 13.25
N PHE A 439 3.49 -25.75 13.88
CA PHE A 439 4.81 -25.15 13.65
C PHE A 439 5.90 -26.00 14.33
N SER A 440 6.98 -26.26 13.60
CA SER A 440 8.18 -26.90 14.12
C SER A 440 8.86 -25.99 15.15
N GLU A 441 9.42 -26.61 16.19
CA GLU A 441 10.16 -25.91 17.26
C GLU A 441 11.58 -25.50 16.83
N GLU A 442 11.99 -25.82 15.60
CA GLU A 442 13.33 -25.50 15.09
C GLU A 442 13.50 -23.98 14.86
N ASN A 443 14.32 -23.38 15.73
CA ASN A 443 14.69 -21.96 15.75
C ASN A 443 15.70 -21.57 14.67
N ASP A 444 15.42 -21.87 13.41
CA ASP A 444 16.20 -21.31 12.31
C ASP A 444 15.52 -20.04 11.75
N GLU A 445 15.92 -18.86 12.21
CA GLU A 445 15.39 -17.58 11.72
C GLU A 445 15.64 -17.33 10.22
N SER A 446 16.48 -18.15 9.55
CA SER A 446 16.75 -18.02 8.12
C SER A 446 15.70 -18.67 7.22
N VAL A 447 14.81 -19.50 7.78
CA VAL A 447 13.83 -20.30 7.04
C VAL A 447 12.43 -19.67 7.07
N SER A 448 11.75 -19.65 5.92
CA SER A 448 10.38 -19.13 5.79
C SER A 448 9.43 -19.87 6.74
N LEU A 449 8.48 -19.14 7.36
CA LEU A 449 7.45 -19.74 8.21
C LEU A 449 6.67 -20.86 7.52
N ASN A 450 6.54 -20.81 6.20
CA ASN A 450 5.83 -21.86 5.45
C ASN A 450 6.60 -23.19 5.39
N ASP A 451 7.92 -23.15 5.53
CA ASP A 451 8.79 -24.32 5.51
C ASP A 451 8.93 -24.96 6.91
N LYS A 452 8.61 -24.19 7.97
CA LYS A 452 8.61 -24.63 9.37
C LYS A 452 7.36 -25.39 9.79
N VAL A 453 6.59 -25.97 8.87
CA VAL A 453 5.36 -26.71 9.21
C VAL A 453 5.59 -28.22 9.21
N HIS A 454 5.29 -28.82 10.36
CA HIS A 454 5.37 -30.24 10.66
C HIS A 454 3.99 -30.89 10.61
N VAL A 455 3.93 -32.12 10.12
CA VAL A 455 2.71 -32.95 10.09
C VAL A 455 2.76 -33.88 11.29
N VAL A 456 1.78 -33.80 12.17
CA VAL A 456 1.69 -34.63 13.39
C VAL A 456 1.64 -36.11 13.00
N THR A 457 2.53 -36.91 13.59
CA THR A 457 2.60 -38.36 13.36
C THR A 457 1.75 -39.15 14.37
N ALA A 458 1.38 -40.39 14.05
CA ALA A 458 0.65 -41.27 14.97
C ALA A 458 1.35 -41.47 16.34
N ALA A 459 2.69 -41.49 16.35
CA ALA A 459 3.48 -41.61 17.57
C ALA A 459 3.35 -40.34 18.45
N GLU A 460 3.34 -39.16 17.84
CA GLU A 460 3.19 -37.88 18.54
C GLU A 460 1.77 -37.66 19.05
N GLU A 461 0.76 -38.11 18.31
CA GLU A 461 -0.63 -38.16 18.80
C GLU A 461 -0.72 -39.06 20.04
N SER A 462 -0.18 -40.29 19.97
CA SER A 462 -0.22 -41.25 21.08
C SER A 462 0.51 -40.73 22.33
N ALA A 463 1.57 -39.94 22.13
CA ALA A 463 2.33 -39.30 23.19
C ALA A 463 1.69 -38.00 23.71
N ASN A 464 0.58 -37.51 23.14
CA ASN A 464 -0.01 -36.20 23.42
C ASN A 464 1.02 -35.06 23.39
N LYS A 465 1.94 -35.10 22.41
CA LYS A 465 3.08 -34.16 22.35
C LYS A 465 2.65 -32.70 22.15
N TYR A 466 1.55 -32.48 21.42
CA TYR A 466 1.08 -31.16 21.02
C TYR A 466 -0.29 -30.83 21.61
N SER A 467 -0.54 -29.54 21.79
CA SER A 467 -1.85 -29.00 22.18
C SER A 467 -2.61 -28.40 20.98
N ILE A 468 -3.94 -28.28 21.11
CA ILE A 468 -4.78 -27.66 20.08
C ILE A 468 -4.38 -26.21 19.75
N ASN A 469 -3.77 -25.50 20.70
CA ASN A 469 -3.29 -24.12 20.52
C ASN A 469 -2.10 -24.03 19.54
N GLN A 470 -1.40 -25.15 19.31
CA GLN A 470 -0.31 -25.25 18.33
C GLN A 470 -0.79 -25.69 16.95
N VAL A 471 -2.03 -26.18 16.83
CA VAL A 471 -2.58 -26.65 15.55
C VAL A 471 -2.88 -25.46 14.64
N VAL A 472 -2.36 -25.53 13.43
CA VAL A 472 -2.56 -24.54 12.38
C VAL A 472 -3.31 -25.15 11.20
N LEU A 473 -4.05 -24.31 10.49
CA LEU A 473 -4.65 -24.66 9.21
C LEU A 473 -4.09 -23.76 8.11
N PRO A 474 -3.92 -24.30 6.90
CA PRO A 474 -3.39 -23.53 5.79
C PRO A 474 -4.45 -22.59 5.22
N MET A 475 -4.06 -21.35 4.98
CA MET A 475 -4.72 -20.46 4.03
C MET A 475 -4.33 -20.92 2.63
N VAL A 476 -5.32 -21.29 1.81
CA VAL A 476 -5.09 -21.83 0.47
C VAL A 476 -4.17 -20.93 -0.38
N GLY A 477 -3.23 -21.55 -1.08
CA GLY A 477 -2.18 -20.87 -1.83
C GLY A 477 -1.23 -21.85 -2.50
N HIS A 478 -0.23 -21.34 -3.23
CA HIS A 478 0.68 -22.17 -4.03
C HIS A 478 1.91 -22.70 -3.26
N SER A 479 2.09 -22.35 -1.99
CA SER A 479 3.29 -22.61 -1.18
C SER A 479 2.93 -23.07 0.24
N ILE A 480 1.98 -24.00 0.32
CA ILE A 480 1.46 -24.58 1.57
C ILE A 480 1.39 -26.11 1.48
N LYS A 481 1.32 -26.76 2.64
CA LYS A 481 0.99 -28.17 2.84
C LYS A 481 -0.44 -28.26 3.37
N TYR A 482 -1.17 -29.28 2.94
CA TYR A 482 -2.46 -29.62 3.50
C TYR A 482 -2.30 -30.66 4.63
N PRO A 483 -3.23 -30.69 5.62
CA PRO A 483 -3.27 -31.78 6.60
C PRO A 483 -3.36 -33.15 5.91
N SER A 484 -2.73 -34.19 6.44
CA SER A 484 -2.77 -35.54 5.84
C SER A 484 -3.94 -36.40 6.33
N ASN A 485 -4.95 -35.78 6.95
CA ASN A 485 -6.15 -36.43 7.49
C ASN A 485 -7.43 -36.00 6.73
N LYS A 486 -8.62 -36.33 7.28
CA LYS A 486 -9.93 -35.97 6.67
C LYS A 486 -10.08 -34.48 6.34
N VAL A 487 -9.35 -33.58 7.01
CA VAL A 487 -9.39 -32.14 6.71
C VAL A 487 -8.67 -31.83 5.39
N GLY A 488 -7.56 -32.51 5.10
CA GLY A 488 -6.90 -32.42 3.80
C GLY A 488 -7.81 -32.85 2.67
N GLN A 489 -8.49 -33.99 2.82
CA GLN A 489 -9.48 -34.47 1.85
C GLN A 489 -10.59 -33.44 1.64
N TRP A 490 -11.12 -32.88 2.74
CA TRP A 490 -12.13 -31.83 2.70
C TRP A 490 -11.66 -30.59 1.90
N TYR A 491 -10.40 -30.15 2.05
CA TYR A 491 -9.88 -29.02 1.26
C TYR A 491 -9.95 -29.31 -0.26
N HIS A 492 -9.53 -30.51 -0.68
CA HIS A 492 -9.55 -30.88 -2.10
C HIS A 492 -10.97 -30.94 -2.66
N GLU A 493 -11.90 -31.56 -1.94
CA GLU A 493 -13.31 -31.62 -2.32
C GLU A 493 -13.95 -30.22 -2.37
N ARG A 494 -13.67 -29.39 -1.36
CA ARG A 494 -14.23 -28.05 -1.26
C ARG A 494 -13.74 -27.12 -2.37
N LEU A 495 -12.45 -27.17 -2.71
CA LEU A 495 -11.88 -26.42 -3.84
C LEU A 495 -12.41 -26.92 -5.18
N SER A 496 -12.64 -28.22 -5.32
CA SER A 496 -13.22 -28.79 -6.55
C SER A 496 -14.64 -28.28 -6.82
N LYS A 497 -15.45 -28.07 -5.77
CA LYS A 497 -16.79 -27.45 -5.90
C LYS A 497 -16.75 -26.03 -6.47
N ASP A 498 -15.64 -25.33 -6.30
CA ASP A 498 -15.43 -23.97 -6.77
C ASP A 498 -14.62 -23.89 -8.09
N GLU A 499 -14.39 -25.04 -8.74
CA GLU A 499 -13.58 -25.20 -9.97
C GLU A 499 -12.08 -24.86 -9.77
N LEU A 500 -11.59 -24.91 -8.52
CA LEU A 500 -10.22 -24.55 -8.16
C LEU A 500 -9.28 -25.75 -7.96
N GLN A 501 -9.67 -26.97 -8.35
CA GLN A 501 -8.85 -28.16 -8.14
C GLN A 501 -7.46 -28.08 -8.82
N MET A 502 -7.39 -27.46 -10.01
CA MET A 502 -6.14 -27.23 -10.75
C MET A 502 -5.60 -25.80 -10.55
N CYS A 503 -6.19 -25.01 -9.64
CA CYS A 503 -5.80 -23.62 -9.44
C CYS A 503 -4.36 -23.56 -8.87
N LYS A 504 -3.49 -22.83 -9.57
CA LYS A 504 -2.11 -22.58 -9.12
C LYS A 504 -2.02 -21.42 -8.13
N PHE A 505 -3.15 -20.86 -7.70
CA PHE A 505 -3.23 -19.67 -6.84
C PHE A 505 -2.35 -18.51 -7.35
N ARG A 506 -2.31 -18.39 -8.68
CA ARG A 506 -1.65 -17.35 -9.46
C ARG A 506 -2.66 -16.84 -10.46
N VAL A 507 -2.76 -15.52 -10.58
CA VAL A 507 -3.61 -14.86 -11.57
C VAL A 507 -2.71 -13.96 -12.42
N PRO A 508 -2.01 -14.53 -13.43
CA PRO A 508 -1.06 -13.78 -14.25
C PRO A 508 -1.62 -12.51 -14.90
N PRO A 509 -2.87 -12.49 -15.43
CA PRO A 509 -3.45 -11.28 -16.01
C PRO A 509 -3.52 -10.11 -15.02
N LEU A 510 -3.61 -10.41 -13.72
CA LEU A 510 -3.67 -9.43 -12.64
C LEU A 510 -2.36 -9.33 -11.86
N GLN A 511 -1.30 -10.04 -12.25
CA GLN A 511 -0.02 -10.07 -11.55
C GLN A 511 -0.17 -10.45 -10.07
N LEU A 512 -1.16 -11.30 -9.74
CA LEU A 512 -1.40 -11.74 -8.36
C LEU A 512 -0.73 -13.08 -8.13
N ASN A 513 0.00 -13.18 -7.03
CA ASN A 513 0.63 -14.41 -6.58
C ASN A 513 0.26 -14.66 -5.11
N ILE A 514 -0.41 -15.79 -4.83
CA ILE A 514 -0.94 -16.10 -3.50
C ILE A 514 -0.18 -17.31 -2.94
N PRO A 515 0.90 -17.10 -2.17
CA PRO A 515 1.70 -18.19 -1.62
C PRO A 515 0.92 -19.02 -0.59
N GLY A 516 -0.09 -18.44 0.06
CA GLY A 516 -0.71 -19.03 1.23
C GLY A 516 0.17 -18.87 2.47
N CYS A 517 -0.41 -19.15 3.62
CA CYS A 517 0.25 -19.09 4.92
C CYS A 517 -0.46 -20.04 5.89
N TYR A 518 0.00 -20.12 7.13
CA TYR A 518 -0.63 -20.94 8.16
C TYR A 518 -1.17 -20.06 9.27
N ARG A 519 -2.34 -20.44 9.78
CA ARG A 519 -3.02 -19.70 10.83
C ARG A 519 -3.46 -20.65 11.95
N PRO A 520 -3.16 -20.34 13.22
CA PRO A 520 -3.63 -21.13 14.37
C PRO A 520 -5.15 -21.18 14.44
N ILE A 521 -5.69 -22.35 14.80
CA ILE A 521 -7.14 -22.55 14.95
C ILE A 521 -7.66 -21.78 16.16
N LEU A 522 -6.97 -21.87 17.31
CA LEU A 522 -7.36 -21.22 18.54
C LEU A 522 -6.42 -20.06 18.88
N LYS A 523 -6.97 -19.04 19.54
CA LYS A 523 -6.24 -17.95 20.15
C LYS A 523 -6.80 -17.65 21.52
N ASN A 524 -5.91 -17.32 22.45
CA ASN A 524 -6.27 -16.93 23.80
C ASN A 524 -6.29 -15.41 23.92
N VAL A 525 -7.13 -14.95 24.85
CA VAL A 525 -7.18 -13.56 25.27
C VAL A 525 -6.13 -13.34 26.36
N GLN A 526 -5.48 -12.18 26.37
CA GLN A 526 -4.53 -11.80 27.41
C GLN A 526 -5.07 -10.60 28.22
N ASN A 527 -4.72 -10.52 29.49
CA ASN A 527 -5.06 -9.41 30.38
C ASN A 527 -6.56 -9.06 30.34
N LEU A 528 -7.43 -10.07 30.37
CA LEU A 528 -8.88 -9.90 30.39
C LEU A 528 -9.30 -9.29 31.73
N SER A 529 -10.08 -8.22 31.66
CA SER A 529 -10.70 -7.60 32.83
C SER A 529 -12.08 -7.09 32.44
N TYR A 530 -13.06 -7.24 33.30
CA TYR A 530 -14.41 -6.76 33.04
C TYR A 530 -15.09 -6.26 34.31
N PHE A 531 -16.06 -5.36 34.15
CA PHE A 531 -16.95 -4.94 35.21
C PHE A 531 -18.32 -4.56 34.63
N LEU A 532 -19.35 -4.64 35.49
CA LEU A 532 -20.69 -4.22 35.15
C LEU A 532 -20.94 -2.81 35.69
N GLU A 533 -21.51 -1.97 34.84
CA GLU A 533 -21.97 -0.64 35.22
C GLU A 533 -23.51 -0.65 35.23
N ASP A 534 -24.07 -0.50 36.42
CA ASP A 534 -25.50 -0.29 36.62
C ASP A 534 -25.80 1.21 36.48
N SER A 535 -26.77 1.58 35.64
CA SER A 535 -27.11 2.98 35.40
C SER A 535 -27.93 3.56 36.57
N GLU A 536 -27.34 3.72 37.76
CA GLU A 536 -27.96 4.47 38.87
C GLU A 536 -27.60 5.96 38.87
N LYS A 537 -27.03 6.49 37.79
CA LYS A 537 -26.82 7.95 37.62
C LYS A 537 -27.68 8.48 36.48
N GLY A 538 -28.84 9.01 36.86
CA GLY A 538 -29.97 9.29 35.99
C GLY A 538 -29.88 10.51 35.08
N ILE A 539 -30.92 10.65 34.27
CA ILE A 539 -31.49 11.90 33.82
C ILE A 539 -33.02 11.71 33.87
N GLU A 540 -33.68 12.41 34.78
CA GLU A 540 -35.12 12.68 34.71
C GLU A 540 -35.39 13.52 33.45
N ILE A 541 -36.06 12.96 32.45
CA ILE A 541 -36.90 13.71 31.52
C ILE A 541 -38.17 12.89 31.28
N GLU A 542 -39.29 13.56 31.50
CA GLU A 542 -40.66 13.13 31.27
C GLU A 542 -40.84 12.50 29.88
N ASP A 543 -41.11 11.20 29.82
CA ASP A 543 -42.26 10.65 29.10
C ASP A 543 -42.33 9.12 29.28
N ASN A 544 -43.45 8.68 29.85
CA ASN A 544 -43.98 7.32 30.05
C ASN A 544 -43.53 6.20 29.10
N HIS A 545 -42.30 5.70 29.25
CA HIS A 545 -41.98 4.28 29.02
C HIS A 545 -40.90 3.81 30.01
N LEU A 546 -41.27 2.85 30.85
CA LEU A 546 -40.44 2.25 31.90
C LEU A 546 -39.05 1.82 31.37
N ASN A 547 -37.99 2.44 31.91
CA ASN A 547 -36.61 2.01 31.71
C ASN A 547 -36.39 0.68 32.44
N GLU A 548 -36.42 -0.43 31.71
CA GLU A 548 -35.73 -1.65 32.14
C GLU A 548 -34.23 -1.33 32.23
N SER A 549 -33.65 -1.48 33.42
CA SER A 549 -32.27 -1.13 33.77
C SER A 549 -31.26 -1.59 32.69
N LYS A 550 -30.67 -0.64 31.96
CA LYS A 550 -29.72 -0.91 30.88
C LYS A 550 -28.32 -1.17 31.44
N VAL A 551 -28.12 -2.37 32.01
CA VAL A 551 -26.81 -2.84 32.45
C VAL A 551 -25.84 -2.79 31.26
N SER A 552 -24.67 -2.20 31.46
CA SER A 552 -23.59 -2.16 30.48
C SER A 552 -22.39 -2.96 30.98
N LEU A 553 -21.77 -3.72 30.08
CA LEU A 553 -20.59 -4.54 30.37
C LEU A 553 -19.37 -3.87 29.75
N HIS A 554 -18.43 -3.48 30.61
CA HIS A 554 -17.12 -3.00 30.20
C HIS A 554 -16.17 -4.18 30.18
N ILE A 555 -15.51 -4.40 29.04
CA ILE A 555 -14.56 -5.50 28.85
C ILE A 555 -13.28 -4.91 28.24
N SER A 556 -12.16 -5.24 28.86
CA SER A 556 -10.84 -4.89 28.35
C SER A 556 -9.97 -6.11 28.20
N PHE A 557 -9.27 -6.22 27.07
CA PHE A 557 -8.41 -7.36 26.78
C PHE A 557 -7.40 -7.10 25.66
N ASP A 558 -6.35 -7.92 25.61
CA ASP A 558 -5.32 -7.91 24.58
C ASP A 558 -5.49 -9.08 23.62
N LEU A 559 -5.34 -8.80 22.33
CA LEU A 559 -5.28 -9.82 21.28
C LEU A 559 -4.01 -9.69 20.44
N ASP A 560 -3.48 -10.83 20.04
CA ASP A 560 -2.40 -10.95 19.05
C ASP A 560 -2.76 -10.28 17.70
N PRO A 561 -1.77 -9.99 16.83
CA PRO A 561 -2.03 -9.46 15.51
C PRO A 561 -2.82 -10.47 14.67
N SER A 562 -3.63 -9.95 13.74
CA SER A 562 -4.50 -10.78 12.89
C SER A 562 -5.60 -11.54 13.63
N CYS A 563 -5.92 -11.16 14.87
CA CYS A 563 -7.14 -11.58 15.59
C CYS A 563 -8.24 -10.52 15.45
N TYR A 564 -9.50 -10.93 15.57
CA TYR A 564 -10.67 -10.06 15.42
C TYR A 564 -11.41 -9.95 16.75
N ALA A 565 -11.51 -8.73 17.31
CA ALA A 565 -12.24 -8.50 18.56
C ALA A 565 -13.72 -8.92 18.46
N THR A 566 -14.35 -8.73 17.30
CA THR A 566 -15.72 -9.21 17.06
C THR A 566 -15.86 -10.73 17.15
N VAL A 567 -14.82 -11.49 16.80
CA VAL A 567 -14.85 -12.96 16.92
C VAL A 567 -14.69 -13.39 18.38
N CYS A 568 -13.84 -12.69 19.14
CA CYS A 568 -13.75 -12.88 20.59
C CYS A 568 -15.09 -12.54 21.28
N LEU A 569 -15.67 -11.37 20.98
CA LEU A 569 -16.98 -10.98 21.50
C LEU A 569 -18.09 -11.93 21.09
N ARG A 570 -18.05 -12.51 19.87
CA ARG A 570 -19.01 -13.52 19.43
C ARG A 570 -18.95 -14.75 20.31
N GLU A 571 -17.75 -15.15 20.74
CA GLU A 571 -17.58 -16.27 21.66
C GLU A 571 -18.12 -15.95 23.05
N ILE A 572 -17.94 -14.71 23.54
CA ILE A 572 -18.49 -14.24 24.83
C ILE A 572 -20.02 -14.13 24.79
N MET A 573 -20.56 -13.48 23.76
CA MET A 573 -21.98 -13.08 23.68
C MET A 573 -22.86 -14.16 23.06
N LYS A 574 -22.29 -15.12 22.32
CA LYS A 574 -23.01 -16.17 21.58
C LYS A 574 -24.09 -15.64 20.63
N CYS A 575 -23.87 -14.46 20.05
CA CYS A 575 -24.74 -13.86 19.03
C CYS A 575 -24.01 -13.71 17.70
N ASP A 576 -24.77 -13.77 16.59
CA ASP A 576 -24.23 -13.41 15.28
C ASP A 576 -24.26 -11.88 15.09
N PHE A 577 -23.28 -11.36 14.35
CA PHE A 577 -23.06 -9.93 14.08
C PHE A 577 -23.35 -9.56 12.63
#